data_AF-A0A835GSB1-F1
#
_entry.id   AF-A0A835GSB1-F1
#
_cell.length_a   1.000
_cell.length_b   1.000
_cell.length_c   1.000
_cell.angle_alpha   90.00
_cell.angle_beta   90.00
_cell.angle_gamma   90.00
#
_symmetry.space_group_name_H-M   'P 1'
#
loop_
_entity.id
_entity.type
_entity.pdbx_description
1 polymer ?
#
loop_
_entity_poly.entity_id
_entity_poly.type
_entity_poly.pdbx_seq_one_letter_code
_entity_poly.pdbx_strand_id
1 'polypeptide(L)'
;MAASSELQSLDLLISKNLSGIELQEYNRIHYGRTQHNELSIKESTQETAKENGFEIASYDFPTKKEETRSPRIVRVGVIQHSIATSTDKPLVEQRQGIFEKIRKIIEAAGEEGVNVLCLQEAWSMPFAFCTREKQPWCEFAESAVNGPSTQFLKDLAIKYGMVIVSPILERDEIHGDTIWNTAVVINEVGKVIGKHRKNHIPRVGDFNESTYYFEGNTGHPVFDTKYGKIAINICYGRHHPLNWLMFGVNGAEIVFNPSATVAGLSEHLWAVEARNAAIANSYFTFAINRVGTESFPNEFTSGDGKPAHKEFGHFYGSSYCTAPDGARTPSLSRVKDGLLISQIDLNLCRQIKDKWGFTMTQRLDLYADSLNKAVKHDFVPQVVSNN
;
A
#
# COMPACT_ATOMS: atom_id res chain seq x y z
N MET A 1 23.42 9.56 16.64
CA MET A 1 23.83 10.10 15.33
C MET A 1 24.64 9.05 14.59
N ALA A 2 23.95 8.26 13.78
CA ALA A 2 24.49 7.61 12.60
C ALA A 2 23.36 7.71 11.57
N ALA A 3 23.21 8.90 10.96
CA ALA A 3 22.43 9.00 9.75
C ALA A 3 23.22 8.21 8.72
N SER A 4 22.85 6.94 8.52
CA SER A 4 23.44 6.12 7.47
C SER A 4 23.27 6.84 6.14
N SER A 5 24.22 6.64 5.25
CA SER A 5 24.32 7.16 3.88
C SER A 5 23.21 6.63 2.95
N GLU A 6 21.98 6.50 3.45
CA GLU A 6 20.86 5.99 2.69
C GLU A 6 20.44 6.99 1.62
N LEU A 7 20.31 6.49 0.39
CA LEU A 7 19.81 7.28 -0.72
C LEU A 7 18.41 7.80 -0.38
N GLN A 8 18.20 9.12 -0.44
CA GLN A 8 16.91 9.72 -0.10
C GLN A 8 15.82 9.37 -1.12
N SER A 9 16.14 9.39 -2.42
CA SER A 9 15.20 9.08 -3.49
C SER A 9 15.98 8.73 -4.76
N LEU A 10 15.53 7.69 -5.46
CA LEU A 10 16.06 7.34 -6.79
C LEU A 10 15.72 8.44 -7.81
N ASP A 11 14.51 8.99 -7.75
CA ASP A 11 14.04 10.06 -8.63
C ASP A 11 14.89 11.34 -8.51
N LEU A 12 15.28 11.70 -7.27
CA LEU A 12 16.21 12.81 -7.03
C LEU A 12 17.63 12.53 -7.55
N LEU A 13 18.09 11.28 -7.47
CA LEU A 13 19.39 10.89 -8.02
C LEU A 13 19.39 11.03 -9.54
N ILE A 14 18.34 10.53 -10.20
CA ILE A 14 18.23 10.59 -11.65
C ILE A 14 18.12 12.03 -12.15
N SER A 15 17.22 12.84 -11.57
CA SER A 15 17.00 14.22 -12.01
C SER A 15 18.20 15.15 -11.78
N LYS A 16 19.10 14.82 -10.85
CA LYS A 16 20.37 15.54 -10.65
C LYS A 16 21.44 15.19 -11.70
N ASN A 17 21.37 14.00 -12.29
CA ASN A 17 22.43 13.48 -13.17
C ASN A 17 22.03 13.43 -14.64
N LEU A 18 20.73 13.36 -14.96
CA LEU A 18 20.22 13.41 -16.33
C LEU A 18 19.49 14.73 -16.57
N SER A 19 19.54 15.24 -17.79
CA SER A 19 18.79 16.44 -18.21
C SER A 19 18.39 16.38 -19.69
N GLY A 20 17.57 17.33 -20.14
CA GLY A 20 17.19 17.44 -21.55
C GLY A 20 16.56 16.15 -22.12
N ILE A 21 17.04 15.73 -23.29
CA ILE A 21 16.53 14.56 -24.01
C ILE A 21 16.77 13.25 -23.26
N GLU A 22 17.87 13.11 -22.52
CA GLU A 22 18.22 11.88 -21.82
C GLU A 22 17.27 11.62 -20.65
N LEU A 23 16.96 12.67 -19.88
CA LEU A 23 15.97 12.58 -18.80
C LEU A 23 14.57 12.30 -19.36
N GLN A 24 14.19 12.93 -20.47
CA GLN A 24 12.90 12.67 -21.12
C GLN A 24 12.78 11.21 -21.57
N GLU A 25 13.85 10.63 -22.11
CA GLU A 25 13.85 9.25 -22.58
C GLU A 25 13.86 8.25 -21.42
N TYR A 26 14.67 8.52 -20.39
CA TYR A 26 14.58 7.77 -19.13
C TYR A 26 13.15 7.80 -18.60
N ASN A 27 12.53 8.98 -18.55
CA ASN A 27 11.19 9.12 -18.02
C ASN A 27 10.14 8.37 -18.86
N ARG A 28 10.24 8.47 -20.19
CA ARG A 28 9.35 7.79 -21.13
C ARG A 28 9.36 6.28 -20.92
N ILE A 29 10.55 5.69 -20.74
CA ILE A 29 10.70 4.24 -20.56
C ILE A 29 10.37 3.84 -19.12
N HIS A 30 10.93 4.54 -18.13
CA HIS A 30 10.84 4.16 -16.72
C HIS A 30 9.49 4.52 -16.10
N TYR A 31 8.91 5.69 -16.35
CA TYR A 31 7.62 6.10 -15.78
C TYR A 31 6.46 6.06 -16.76
N GLY A 32 6.71 5.79 -18.04
CA GLY A 32 5.66 5.74 -19.08
C GLY A 32 5.25 7.12 -19.61
N ARG A 33 6.00 8.19 -19.32
CA ARG A 33 5.73 9.57 -19.77
C ARG A 33 7.00 10.40 -19.75
N THR A 34 7.11 11.42 -20.59
CA THR A 34 8.32 12.26 -20.67
C THR A 34 8.47 13.25 -19.50
N GLN A 35 7.36 13.67 -18.90
CA GLN A 35 7.30 14.60 -17.76
C GLN A 35 6.31 14.11 -16.70
N HIS A 36 6.60 14.38 -15.43
CA HIS A 36 5.70 14.11 -14.33
C HIS A 36 4.72 15.28 -14.25
N ASN A 37 3.44 15.06 -14.56
CA ASN A 37 2.39 16.09 -14.53
C ASN A 37 2.12 16.52 -13.07
N GLU A 38 3.00 17.34 -12.50
CA GLU A 38 2.89 17.83 -11.13
C GLU A 38 1.69 18.77 -10.97
N LEU A 39 1.01 18.64 -9.83
CA LEU A 39 -0.06 19.52 -9.43
C LEU A 39 0.43 20.47 -8.34
N SER A 40 -0.06 21.72 -8.36
CA SER A 40 0.20 22.65 -7.29
C SER A 40 -0.42 22.16 -5.98
N ILE A 41 0.31 22.38 -4.90
CA ILE A 41 -0.10 22.12 -3.51
C ILE A 41 -0.30 23.49 -2.87
N LYS A 42 -1.31 23.65 -2.01
CA LYS A 42 -1.56 24.93 -1.32
C LYS A 42 -0.36 25.30 -0.45
N GLU A 43 -0.03 26.59 -0.40
CA GLU A 43 1.08 27.11 0.41
C GLU A 43 0.93 26.74 1.90
N SER A 44 -0.28 26.86 2.45
CA SER A 44 -0.60 26.45 3.83
C SER A 44 -0.31 24.96 4.10
N THR A 45 -0.52 24.10 3.11
CA THR A 45 -0.24 22.67 3.21
C THR A 45 1.26 22.39 3.12
N GLN A 46 1.99 23.12 2.27
CA GLN A 46 3.46 23.04 2.20
C GLN A 46 4.11 23.51 3.51
N GLU A 47 3.59 24.57 4.12
CA GLU A 47 4.00 25.03 5.45
C GLU A 47 3.75 23.96 6.50
N THR A 48 2.54 23.40 6.53
CA THR A 48 2.19 22.28 7.44
C THR A 48 3.15 21.10 7.26
N ALA A 49 3.46 20.73 6.02
CA ALA A 49 4.39 19.64 5.71
C ALA A 49 5.81 19.92 6.22
N LYS A 50 6.28 21.15 6.03
CA LYS A 50 7.59 21.61 6.51
C LYS A 50 7.67 21.63 8.04
N GLU A 51 6.66 22.18 8.71
CA GLU A 51 6.60 22.27 10.17
C GLU A 51 6.54 20.90 10.85
N ASN A 52 5.83 19.96 10.24
CA ASN A 52 5.63 18.61 10.78
C ASN A 52 6.59 17.57 10.17
N GLY A 53 7.55 17.99 9.34
CA GLY A 53 8.66 17.17 8.87
C GLY A 53 8.30 16.04 7.91
N PHE A 54 7.29 16.21 7.05
CA PHE A 54 6.92 15.20 6.05
C PHE A 54 7.03 15.75 4.61
N GLU A 55 7.30 14.86 3.67
CA GLU A 55 7.28 15.16 2.23
C GLU A 55 5.84 15.22 1.72
N ILE A 56 5.55 16.14 0.81
CA ILE A 56 4.27 16.15 0.10
C ILE A 56 4.50 16.27 -1.41
N ALA A 57 3.87 15.40 -2.18
CA ALA A 57 3.96 15.40 -3.64
C ALA A 57 2.57 15.18 -4.25
N SER A 58 2.29 15.79 -5.40
CA SER A 58 0.98 15.74 -6.04
C SER A 58 1.12 15.62 -7.56
N TYR A 59 0.42 14.67 -8.17
CA TYR A 59 0.52 14.38 -9.60
C TYR A 59 -0.84 14.13 -10.25
N ASP A 60 -0.93 14.42 -11.55
CA ASP A 60 -2.11 14.18 -12.38
C ASP A 60 -1.92 13.01 -13.36
N PHE A 61 -3.02 12.35 -13.67
CA PHE A 61 -3.14 11.32 -14.68
C PHE A 61 -4.17 11.72 -15.74
N PRO A 62 -3.75 12.50 -16.76
CA PRO A 62 -4.64 12.98 -17.81
C PRO A 62 -5.31 11.82 -18.54
N THR A 63 -6.61 11.97 -18.77
CA THR A 63 -7.45 10.95 -19.40
C THR A 63 -8.21 11.58 -20.56
N LYS A 64 -8.45 10.81 -21.63
CA LYS A 64 -9.20 11.32 -22.79
C LYS A 64 -10.65 11.58 -22.38
N LYS A 65 -11.22 12.68 -22.87
CA LYS A 65 -12.64 12.97 -22.67
C LYS A 65 -13.50 11.93 -23.41
N GLU A 66 -14.57 11.49 -22.77
CA GLU A 66 -15.57 10.60 -23.36
C GLU A 66 -16.82 11.41 -23.74
N GLU A 67 -17.47 11.06 -24.84
CA GLU A 67 -18.68 11.74 -25.30
C GLU A 67 -19.91 11.40 -24.45
N THR A 68 -19.97 10.17 -23.94
CA THR A 68 -21.16 9.63 -23.25
C THR A 68 -21.02 9.61 -21.72
N ARG A 69 -19.85 9.97 -21.19
CA ARG A 69 -19.55 9.89 -19.76
C ARG A 69 -18.76 11.11 -19.33
N SER A 70 -19.22 11.74 -18.26
CA SER A 70 -18.45 12.79 -17.59
C SER A 70 -17.17 12.22 -16.99
N PRO A 71 -16.08 13.02 -16.90
CA PRO A 71 -14.88 12.64 -16.15
C PRO A 71 -15.22 12.22 -14.72
N ARG A 72 -14.62 11.14 -14.24
CA ARG A 72 -14.78 10.64 -12.86
C ARG A 72 -13.51 10.94 -12.09
N ILE A 73 -13.29 12.23 -11.83
CA ILE A 73 -12.09 12.72 -11.16
C ILE A 73 -12.14 12.39 -9.67
N VAL A 74 -11.06 11.77 -9.18
CA VAL A 74 -10.87 11.40 -7.77
C VAL A 74 -9.46 11.80 -7.35
N ARG A 75 -9.34 12.42 -6.18
CA ARG A 75 -8.05 12.66 -5.53
C ARG A 75 -7.79 11.54 -4.52
N VAL A 76 -6.74 10.78 -4.75
CA VAL A 76 -6.32 9.68 -3.87
C VAL A 76 -5.06 10.07 -3.15
N GLY A 77 -5.04 9.94 -1.82
CA GLY A 77 -3.88 10.16 -0.97
C GLY A 77 -3.34 8.85 -0.42
N VAL A 78 -2.01 8.74 -0.33
CA VAL A 78 -1.37 7.66 0.44
C VAL A 78 -0.33 8.21 1.37
N ILE A 79 -0.24 7.63 2.56
CA ILE A 79 0.68 8.06 3.61
C ILE A 79 1.68 6.95 3.93
N GLN A 80 2.97 7.31 3.87
CA GLN A 80 4.06 6.54 4.46
C GLN A 80 4.59 7.25 5.70
N HIS A 81 4.92 6.50 6.74
CA HIS A 81 5.48 7.06 7.96
C HIS A 81 6.29 6.04 8.77
N SER A 82 7.16 6.57 9.60
CA SER A 82 7.90 5.86 10.64
C SER A 82 7.07 5.72 11.92
N ILE A 83 7.54 4.97 12.92
CA ILE A 83 6.99 5.07 14.28
C ILE A 83 7.29 6.45 14.89
N ALA A 84 6.58 6.83 15.96
CA ALA A 84 6.69 8.16 16.56
C ALA A 84 7.60 8.21 17.80
N THR A 85 7.74 7.10 18.52
CA THR A 85 8.54 6.98 19.74
C THR A 85 9.19 5.60 19.80
N SER A 86 10.08 5.40 20.78
CA SER A 86 10.81 4.15 20.98
C SER A 86 9.87 2.99 21.33
N THR A 87 10.23 1.78 20.90
CA THR A 87 9.43 0.56 21.05
C THR A 87 9.40 0.02 22.49
N ASP A 88 10.23 0.58 23.39
CA ASP A 88 10.27 0.26 24.82
C ASP A 88 9.27 1.09 25.67
N LYS A 89 8.60 2.07 25.06
CA LYS A 89 7.55 2.87 25.72
C LYS A 89 6.25 2.09 25.90
N PRO A 90 5.34 2.49 26.80
CA PRO A 90 4.02 1.89 26.90
C PRO A 90 3.28 1.89 25.55
N LEU A 91 2.59 0.80 25.20
CA LEU A 91 1.98 0.66 23.86
C LEU A 91 0.94 1.74 23.55
N VAL A 92 0.24 2.23 24.58
CA VAL A 92 -0.71 3.35 24.45
C VAL A 92 0.01 4.63 24.04
N GLU A 93 1.17 4.92 24.62
CA GLU A 93 2.01 6.07 24.26
C GLU A 93 2.53 5.92 22.82
N GLN A 94 2.97 4.72 22.43
CA GLN A 94 3.41 4.44 21.06
C GLN A 94 2.29 4.70 20.04
N ARG A 95 1.10 4.16 20.28
CA ARG A 95 -0.08 4.33 19.40
C ARG A 95 -0.51 5.79 19.31
N GLN A 96 -0.58 6.47 20.46
CA GLN A 96 -0.99 7.87 20.54
C GLN A 96 0.01 8.79 19.81
N GLY A 97 1.32 8.55 19.96
CA GLY A 97 2.34 9.29 19.21
C GLY A 97 2.18 9.12 17.70
N ILE A 98 1.86 7.91 17.24
CA ILE A 98 1.56 7.67 15.81
C ILE A 98 0.29 8.43 15.39
N PHE A 99 -0.78 8.40 16.20
CA PHE A 99 -2.03 9.10 15.91
C PHE A 99 -1.82 10.62 15.79
N GLU A 100 -1.07 11.22 16.70
CA GLU A 100 -0.76 12.66 16.67
C GLU A 100 0.02 13.04 15.42
N LYS A 101 1.04 12.25 15.08
CA LYS A 101 1.83 12.46 13.87
C LYS A 101 0.98 12.32 12.61
N ILE A 102 0.23 11.23 12.48
CA ILE A 102 -0.57 10.94 11.29
C ILE A 102 -1.74 11.89 11.15
N ARG A 103 -2.34 12.37 12.25
CA ARG A 103 -3.40 13.40 12.21
C ARG A 103 -2.99 14.59 11.36
N LYS A 104 -1.77 15.10 11.53
CA LYS A 104 -1.27 16.26 10.76
C LYS A 104 -1.18 15.98 9.26
N ILE A 105 -0.79 14.77 8.90
CA ILE A 105 -0.70 14.35 7.49
C ILE A 105 -2.10 14.14 6.89
N ILE A 106 -3.04 13.56 7.65
CA ILE A 106 -4.44 13.39 7.22
C ILE A 106 -5.13 14.75 7.06
N GLU A 107 -4.90 15.68 7.98
CA GLU A 107 -5.43 17.05 7.88
C GLU A 107 -4.91 17.74 6.62
N ALA A 108 -3.61 17.66 6.32
CA ALA A 108 -3.04 18.14 5.06
C ALA A 108 -3.69 17.51 3.82
N ALA A 109 -3.92 16.19 3.83
CA ALA A 109 -4.63 15.51 2.74
C ALA A 109 -6.07 16.02 2.58
N GLY A 110 -6.77 16.25 3.70
CA GLY A 110 -8.11 16.82 3.73
C GLY A 110 -8.17 18.23 3.16
N GLU A 111 -7.21 19.09 3.51
CA GLU A 111 -7.11 20.44 2.96
C GLU A 111 -6.82 20.44 1.45
N GLU A 112 -6.11 19.45 0.93
CA GLU A 112 -5.89 19.26 -0.52
C GLU A 112 -7.06 18.58 -1.25
N GLY A 113 -8.16 18.30 -0.56
CA GLY A 113 -9.37 17.73 -1.14
C GLY A 113 -9.23 16.25 -1.51
N VAL A 114 -8.39 15.49 -0.80
CA VAL A 114 -8.30 14.04 -0.97
C VAL A 114 -9.66 13.39 -0.67
N ASN A 115 -10.12 12.55 -1.59
CA ASN A 115 -11.39 11.84 -1.49
C ASN A 115 -11.24 10.44 -0.90
N VAL A 116 -10.13 9.76 -1.23
CA VAL A 116 -9.81 8.42 -0.70
C VAL A 116 -8.39 8.43 -0.18
N LEU A 117 -8.20 8.05 1.08
CA LEU A 117 -6.90 8.01 1.74
C LEU A 117 -6.58 6.57 2.16
N CYS A 118 -5.33 6.13 1.96
CA CYS A 118 -4.85 4.86 2.49
C CYS A 118 -3.59 5.01 3.32
N LEU A 119 -3.56 4.33 4.46
CA LEU A 119 -2.40 4.21 5.34
C LEU A 119 -1.58 2.96 4.98
N GLN A 120 -0.34 2.89 5.47
CA GLN A 120 0.54 1.73 5.31
C GLN A 120 0.10 0.52 6.16
N GLU A 121 0.78 -0.62 6.00
CA GLU A 121 0.47 -1.83 6.76
C GLU A 121 0.76 -1.68 8.26
N ALA A 122 -0.19 -2.16 9.08
CA ALA A 122 -0.10 -2.16 10.54
C ALA A 122 0.33 -0.78 11.08
N TRP A 123 -0.26 0.29 10.51
CA TRP A 123 0.23 1.66 10.66
C TRP A 123 0.28 2.12 12.13
N SER A 124 -0.62 1.63 12.97
CA SER A 124 -0.77 2.03 14.37
C SER A 124 0.21 1.34 15.35
N MET A 125 1.18 0.58 14.85
CA MET A 125 2.18 -0.12 15.67
C MET A 125 3.57 -0.19 15.00
N PRO A 126 4.65 -0.43 15.78
CA PRO A 126 5.90 -0.97 15.24
C PRO A 126 5.67 -2.33 14.57
N PHE A 127 6.46 -2.66 13.56
CA PHE A 127 6.38 -3.94 12.86
C PHE A 127 7.10 -5.06 13.64
N ALA A 128 6.63 -5.31 14.86
CA ALA A 128 7.26 -6.17 15.87
C ALA A 128 7.27 -7.67 15.52
N PHE A 129 6.74 -8.07 14.37
CA PHE A 129 6.64 -9.48 13.97
C PHE A 129 8.01 -10.15 13.81
N CYS A 130 9.10 -9.37 13.62
CA CYS A 130 10.48 -9.88 13.63
C CYS A 130 10.87 -10.53 14.96
N THR A 131 10.34 -10.02 16.07
CA THR A 131 10.67 -10.49 17.43
C THR A 131 10.10 -11.88 17.72
N ARG A 132 8.98 -12.25 17.07
CA ARG A 132 8.17 -13.46 17.34
C ARG A 132 7.55 -13.49 18.75
N GLU A 133 7.73 -12.43 19.53
CA GLU A 133 7.16 -12.31 20.87
C GLU A 133 5.66 -12.02 20.79
N LYS A 134 4.88 -12.69 21.64
CA LYS A 134 3.44 -12.41 21.75
C LYS A 134 3.17 -11.21 22.64
N GLN A 135 3.87 -11.11 23.75
CA GLN A 135 3.73 -10.04 24.72
C GLN A 135 4.89 -9.04 24.57
N PRO A 136 4.63 -7.73 24.62
CA PRO A 136 3.31 -7.10 24.75
C PRO A 136 2.62 -6.91 23.37
N TRP A 137 3.28 -7.26 22.26
CA TRP A 137 2.89 -6.84 20.90
C TRP A 137 1.47 -7.21 20.46
N CYS A 138 0.92 -8.33 20.93
CA CYS A 138 -0.46 -8.72 20.62
C CYS A 138 -1.52 -7.80 21.26
N GLU A 139 -1.17 -6.96 22.22
CA GLU A 139 -2.06 -5.94 22.80
C GLU A 139 -2.26 -4.73 21.86
N PHE A 140 -1.47 -4.61 20.78
CA PHE A 140 -1.82 -3.71 19.68
C PHE A 140 -3.06 -4.16 18.92
N ALA A 141 -3.39 -5.46 18.95
CA ALA A 141 -4.56 -5.98 18.25
C ALA A 141 -5.84 -5.38 18.83
N GLU A 142 -6.69 -4.86 17.96
CA GLU A 142 -7.92 -4.14 18.33
C GLU A 142 -9.12 -4.58 17.50
N SER A 143 -10.34 -4.31 17.96
CA SER A 143 -11.53 -4.61 17.16
C SER A 143 -11.54 -3.77 15.88
N ALA A 144 -11.81 -4.38 14.72
CA ALA A 144 -11.88 -3.67 13.44
C ALA A 144 -12.93 -2.54 13.39
N VAL A 145 -14.02 -2.65 14.15
CA VAL A 145 -15.13 -1.69 14.11
C VAL A 145 -15.05 -0.67 15.24
N ASN A 146 -14.82 -1.15 16.46
CA ASN A 146 -14.83 -0.35 17.68
C ASN A 146 -13.43 -0.03 18.23
N GLY A 147 -12.36 -0.43 17.54
CA GLY A 147 -10.98 -0.21 17.97
C GLY A 147 -10.58 1.27 17.93
N PRO A 148 -9.57 1.67 18.74
CA PRO A 148 -9.18 3.07 18.85
C PRO A 148 -8.68 3.66 17.53
N SER A 149 -8.05 2.88 16.64
CA SER A 149 -7.63 3.38 15.32
C SER A 149 -8.83 3.70 14.44
N THR A 150 -9.87 2.84 14.43
CA THR A 150 -11.11 3.10 13.69
C THR A 150 -11.86 4.32 14.24
N GLN A 151 -11.95 4.48 15.57
CA GLN A 151 -12.60 5.66 16.17
C GLN A 151 -11.83 6.95 15.86
N PHE A 152 -10.51 6.93 15.98
CA PHE A 152 -9.66 8.07 15.62
C PHE A 152 -9.86 8.51 14.16
N LEU A 153 -9.90 7.56 13.22
CA LEU A 153 -10.05 7.86 11.79
C LEU A 153 -11.48 8.25 11.41
N LYS A 154 -12.49 7.77 12.15
CA LYS A 154 -13.91 8.12 11.91
C LYS A 154 -14.13 9.63 11.92
N ASP A 155 -13.58 10.32 12.91
CA ASP A 155 -13.75 11.77 13.04
C ASP A 155 -13.11 12.53 11.88
N LEU A 156 -11.94 12.05 11.41
CA LEU A 156 -11.23 12.63 10.28
C LEU A 156 -11.95 12.35 8.95
N ALA A 157 -12.48 11.14 8.77
CA ALA A 157 -13.29 10.78 7.62
C ALA A 157 -14.52 11.68 7.48
N ILE A 158 -15.23 11.94 8.59
CA ILE A 158 -16.38 12.85 8.63
C ILE A 158 -15.96 14.30 8.35
N LYS A 159 -14.94 14.79 9.06
CA LYS A 159 -14.46 16.18 8.95
C LYS A 159 -14.15 16.57 7.50
N TYR A 160 -13.52 15.67 6.76
CA TYR A 160 -13.07 15.93 5.39
C TYR A 160 -13.92 15.26 4.32
N GLY A 161 -14.99 14.54 4.71
CA GLY A 161 -15.86 13.82 3.79
C GLY A 161 -15.12 12.79 2.93
N MET A 162 -14.08 12.14 3.46
CA MET A 162 -13.20 11.23 2.73
C MET A 162 -13.37 9.77 3.15
N VAL A 163 -13.11 8.85 2.23
CA VAL A 163 -12.97 7.42 2.54
C VAL A 163 -11.56 7.17 3.08
N ILE A 164 -11.42 6.42 4.17
CA ILE A 164 -10.12 6.07 4.76
C ILE A 164 -9.96 4.54 4.84
N VAL A 165 -8.85 4.05 4.32
CA VAL A 165 -8.41 2.65 4.41
C VAL A 165 -7.35 2.53 5.52
N SER A 166 -7.65 1.70 6.52
CA SER A 166 -6.87 1.54 7.76
C SER A 166 -6.39 0.09 7.95
N PRO A 167 -5.15 -0.24 7.57
CA PRO A 167 -4.56 -1.56 7.81
C PRO A 167 -4.04 -1.70 9.25
N ILE A 168 -4.67 -2.56 10.04
CA ILE A 168 -4.42 -2.76 11.47
C ILE A 168 -4.19 -4.24 11.82
N LEU A 169 -3.67 -4.49 13.02
CA LEU A 169 -3.77 -5.78 13.67
C LEU A 169 -5.18 -5.89 14.30
N GLU A 170 -6.01 -6.78 13.78
CA GLU A 170 -7.36 -7.01 14.28
C GLU A 170 -7.36 -8.09 15.36
N ARG A 171 -8.14 -7.87 16.42
CA ARG A 171 -8.60 -8.91 17.35
C ARG A 171 -10.08 -9.20 17.08
N ASP A 172 -10.39 -10.44 16.72
CA ASP A 172 -11.75 -10.90 16.44
C ASP A 172 -12.38 -11.52 17.68
N GLU A 173 -12.99 -10.67 18.52
CA GLU A 173 -13.63 -11.07 19.79
C GLU A 173 -14.74 -12.11 19.60
N ILE A 174 -15.45 -12.07 18.47
CA ILE A 174 -16.55 -13.00 18.16
C ILE A 174 -16.01 -14.42 17.86
N HIS A 175 -14.80 -14.51 17.31
CA HIS A 175 -14.15 -15.76 16.92
C HIS A 175 -12.96 -16.08 17.84
N GLY A 176 -13.20 -16.02 19.15
CA GLY A 176 -12.25 -16.48 20.17
C GLY A 176 -10.98 -15.65 20.26
N ASP A 177 -11.10 -14.33 20.10
CA ASP A 177 -9.99 -13.37 20.17
C ASP A 177 -8.86 -13.62 19.16
N THR A 178 -9.18 -14.29 18.05
CA THR A 178 -8.21 -14.61 16.99
C THR A 178 -7.65 -13.32 16.39
N ILE A 179 -6.32 -13.29 16.20
CA ILE A 179 -5.63 -12.14 15.62
C ILE A 179 -5.57 -12.27 14.09
N TRP A 180 -5.74 -11.14 13.39
CA TRP A 180 -5.69 -11.04 11.93
C TRP A 180 -4.94 -9.79 11.48
N ASN A 181 -4.36 -9.83 10.28
CA ASN A 181 -3.91 -8.62 9.58
C ASN A 181 -5.04 -8.14 8.66
N THR A 182 -5.58 -6.95 8.93
CA THR A 182 -6.87 -6.53 8.40
C THR A 182 -6.86 -5.08 7.92
N ALA A 183 -7.30 -4.84 6.70
CA ALA A 183 -7.65 -3.52 6.20
C ALA A 183 -9.11 -3.21 6.47
N VAL A 184 -9.38 -2.13 7.22
CA VAL A 184 -10.72 -1.61 7.51
C VAL A 184 -11.02 -0.46 6.54
N VAL A 185 -12.22 -0.44 5.96
CA VAL A 185 -12.67 0.66 5.10
C VAL A 185 -13.73 1.49 5.81
N ILE A 186 -13.42 2.75 6.05
CA ILE A 186 -14.28 3.75 6.68
C ILE A 186 -14.74 4.71 5.59
N ASN A 187 -16.04 4.88 5.42
CA ASN A 187 -16.57 5.79 4.41
C ASN A 187 -16.59 7.25 4.87
N GLU A 188 -16.99 8.15 3.97
CA GLU A 188 -17.04 9.60 4.17
C GLU A 188 -17.95 10.10 5.30
N VAL A 189 -18.86 9.25 5.79
CA VAL A 189 -19.75 9.56 6.93
C VAL A 189 -19.28 8.87 8.20
N GLY A 190 -18.07 8.31 8.20
CA GLY A 190 -17.46 7.69 9.37
C GLY A 190 -18.01 6.30 9.71
N LYS A 191 -18.68 5.63 8.77
CA LYS A 191 -19.17 4.26 8.93
C LYS A 191 -18.14 3.28 8.39
N VAL A 192 -17.85 2.22 9.15
CA VAL A 192 -17.15 1.05 8.64
C VAL A 192 -18.04 0.33 7.64
N ILE A 193 -17.65 0.34 6.37
CA ILE A 193 -18.41 -0.34 5.29
C ILE A 193 -17.96 -1.78 5.08
N GLY A 194 -16.80 -2.15 5.63
CA GLY A 194 -16.34 -3.52 5.69
C GLY A 194 -14.86 -3.63 6.03
N LYS A 195 -14.33 -4.86 5.93
CA LYS A 195 -12.93 -5.19 6.18
C LYS A 195 -12.44 -6.27 5.21
N HIS A 196 -11.14 -6.32 4.98
CA HIS A 196 -10.45 -7.36 4.22
C HIS A 196 -9.25 -7.88 5.01
N ARG A 197 -9.11 -9.21 5.12
CA ARG A 197 -8.00 -9.89 5.80
C ARG A 197 -6.94 -10.34 4.81
N LYS A 198 -5.67 -10.22 5.19
CA LYS A 198 -4.52 -10.54 4.35
C LYS A 198 -4.57 -11.98 3.83
N ASN A 199 -4.74 -12.15 2.51
CA ASN A 199 -4.89 -13.48 1.90
C ASN A 199 -3.59 -14.31 1.95
N HIS A 200 -2.43 -13.68 1.79
CA HIS A 200 -1.13 -14.37 1.70
C HIS A 200 -0.23 -13.93 2.85
N ILE A 201 0.14 -14.88 3.72
CA ILE A 201 0.92 -14.60 4.93
C ILE A 201 2.39 -15.00 4.73
N PRO A 202 3.35 -14.08 4.87
CA PRO A 202 4.76 -14.41 4.74
C PRO A 202 5.28 -15.24 5.90
N ARG A 203 6.34 -15.98 5.61
CA ARG A 203 7.15 -16.77 6.55
C ARG A 203 8.66 -16.58 6.31
N VAL A 204 9.06 -15.47 5.69
CA VAL A 204 10.42 -15.25 5.15
C VAL A 204 11.21 -14.30 6.05
N GLY A 205 12.38 -14.75 6.51
CA GLY A 205 13.33 -13.94 7.27
C GLY A 205 12.71 -13.36 8.55
N ASP A 206 12.76 -12.03 8.67
CA ASP A 206 12.17 -11.29 9.79
C ASP A 206 10.64 -11.15 9.69
N PHE A 207 10.04 -11.44 8.53
CA PHE A 207 8.59 -11.38 8.32
C PHE A 207 7.91 -12.67 8.83
N ASN A 208 8.03 -12.92 10.15
CA ASN A 208 7.48 -14.09 10.84
C ASN A 208 5.98 -13.97 11.15
N GLU A 209 5.23 -13.36 10.23
CA GLU A 209 3.83 -12.98 10.40
C GLU A 209 2.90 -14.18 10.66
N SER A 210 3.18 -15.34 10.06
CA SER A 210 2.40 -16.56 10.29
C SER A 210 2.44 -17.07 11.73
N THR A 211 3.36 -16.55 12.56
CA THR A 211 3.35 -16.78 14.01
C THR A 211 2.13 -16.11 14.66
N TYR A 212 1.65 -14.99 14.10
CA TYR A 212 0.65 -14.09 14.70
C TYR A 212 -0.76 -14.29 14.18
N TYR A 213 -0.93 -14.60 12.89
CA TYR A 213 -2.23 -14.70 12.24
C TYR A 213 -2.24 -15.69 11.06
N PHE A 214 -3.44 -16.15 10.73
CA PHE A 214 -3.70 -17.09 9.63
C PHE A 214 -4.00 -16.37 8.31
N GLU A 215 -4.02 -17.15 7.22
CA GLU A 215 -4.46 -16.69 5.89
C GLU A 215 -5.92 -16.21 5.95
N GLY A 216 -6.17 -15.05 5.32
CA GLY A 216 -7.45 -14.37 5.37
C GLY A 216 -8.61 -15.19 4.78
N ASN A 217 -9.77 -15.09 5.43
CA ASN A 217 -10.99 -15.80 5.04
C ASN A 217 -12.06 -14.87 4.41
N THR A 218 -11.68 -13.66 4.01
CA THR A 218 -12.60 -12.65 3.46
C THR A 218 -12.67 -12.63 1.93
N GLY A 219 -11.90 -13.49 1.25
CA GLY A 219 -11.80 -13.50 -0.21
C GLY A 219 -11.15 -12.22 -0.77
N HIS A 220 -11.71 -11.70 -1.86
CA HIS A 220 -11.16 -10.53 -2.58
C HIS A 220 -12.21 -9.41 -2.70
N PRO A 221 -12.69 -8.84 -1.58
CA PRO A 221 -13.79 -7.89 -1.61
C PRO A 221 -13.40 -6.60 -2.33
N VAL A 222 -14.36 -6.05 -3.08
CA VAL A 222 -14.29 -4.72 -3.69
C VAL A 222 -15.35 -3.86 -3.01
N PHE A 223 -14.95 -2.72 -2.47
CA PHE A 223 -15.79 -1.80 -1.74
C PHE A 223 -16.28 -0.71 -2.69
N ASP A 224 -17.59 -0.68 -2.93
CA ASP A 224 -18.22 0.34 -3.77
C ASP A 224 -18.45 1.61 -2.94
N THR A 225 -17.63 2.63 -3.19
CA THR A 225 -17.70 3.91 -2.50
C THR A 225 -18.24 4.97 -3.46
N LYS A 226 -18.70 6.12 -2.94
CA LYS A 226 -19.09 7.24 -3.80
C LYS A 226 -17.94 7.78 -4.66
N TYR A 227 -16.69 7.44 -4.33
CA TYR A 227 -15.47 7.83 -5.04
C TYR A 227 -14.89 6.72 -5.92
N GLY A 228 -15.64 5.63 -6.15
CA GLY A 228 -15.23 4.51 -6.99
C GLY A 228 -15.04 3.21 -6.24
N LYS A 229 -14.76 2.15 -7.00
CA LYS A 229 -14.60 0.79 -6.51
C LYS A 229 -13.16 0.53 -6.05
N ILE A 230 -12.97 0.39 -4.74
CA ILE A 230 -11.65 0.21 -4.15
C ILE A 230 -11.44 -1.21 -3.63
N ALA A 231 -10.21 -1.70 -3.70
CA ALA A 231 -9.78 -2.95 -3.09
C ALA A 231 -8.43 -2.78 -2.40
N ILE A 232 -8.05 -3.75 -1.58
CA ILE A 232 -6.83 -3.69 -0.78
C ILE A 232 -6.10 -5.02 -0.93
N ASN A 233 -4.94 -5.03 -1.59
CA ASN A 233 -4.04 -6.16 -1.60
C ASN A 233 -2.98 -5.97 -0.51
N ILE A 234 -3.09 -6.66 0.63
CA ILE A 234 -2.24 -6.38 1.79
C ILE A 234 -0.85 -7.01 1.61
N CYS A 235 0.18 -6.16 1.59
CA CYS A 235 1.60 -6.47 1.69
C CYS A 235 2.08 -7.66 0.85
N TYR A 236 2.28 -8.84 1.44
CA TYR A 236 2.86 -10.02 0.78
C TYR A 236 1.98 -10.58 -0.35
N GLY A 237 0.70 -10.22 -0.35
CA GLY A 237 -0.17 -10.44 -1.51
C GLY A 237 0.31 -9.72 -2.77
N ARG A 238 1.25 -8.76 -2.68
CA ARG A 238 1.90 -8.12 -3.84
C ARG A 238 2.63 -9.10 -4.75
N HIS A 239 3.17 -10.18 -4.18
CA HIS A 239 3.94 -11.20 -4.90
C HIS A 239 3.05 -12.19 -5.66
N HIS A 240 1.74 -12.08 -5.53
CA HIS A 240 0.78 -13.06 -6.03
C HIS A 240 -0.07 -12.45 -7.15
N PRO A 241 0.29 -12.62 -8.44
CA PRO A 241 -0.48 -12.10 -9.56
C PRO A 241 -1.97 -12.50 -9.54
N LEU A 242 -2.28 -13.70 -9.04
CA LEU A 242 -3.67 -14.17 -8.89
C LEU A 242 -4.45 -13.35 -7.85
N ASN A 243 -3.81 -12.89 -6.77
CA ASN A 243 -4.46 -12.05 -5.77
C ASN A 243 -4.88 -10.69 -6.38
N TRP A 244 -3.97 -10.09 -7.16
CA TRP A 244 -4.27 -8.88 -7.94
C TRP A 244 -5.37 -9.10 -8.97
N LEU A 245 -5.29 -10.21 -9.72
CA LEU A 245 -6.28 -10.58 -10.73
C LEU A 245 -7.68 -10.66 -10.14
N MET A 246 -7.83 -11.32 -8.99
CA MET A 246 -9.17 -11.53 -8.39
C MET A 246 -9.84 -10.22 -7.97
N PHE A 247 -9.09 -9.19 -7.55
CA PHE A 247 -9.66 -7.86 -7.33
C PHE A 247 -10.09 -7.20 -8.66
N GLY A 248 -9.31 -7.39 -9.73
CA GLY A 248 -9.66 -6.94 -11.09
C GLY A 248 -10.93 -7.61 -11.63
N VAL A 249 -11.05 -8.93 -11.47
CA VAL A 249 -12.24 -9.73 -11.82
C VAL A 249 -13.46 -9.25 -11.06
N ASN A 250 -13.31 -8.91 -9.78
CA ASN A 250 -14.39 -8.35 -8.94
C ASN A 250 -14.70 -6.87 -9.25
N GLY A 251 -14.02 -6.27 -10.22
CA GLY A 251 -14.35 -4.94 -10.75
C GLY A 251 -13.71 -3.77 -10.00
N ALA A 252 -12.58 -3.97 -9.33
CA ALA A 252 -11.82 -2.88 -8.73
C ALA A 252 -11.37 -1.85 -9.79
N GLU A 253 -11.41 -0.58 -9.41
CA GLU A 253 -10.90 0.56 -10.19
C GLU A 253 -9.61 1.12 -9.55
N ILE A 254 -9.49 1.00 -8.22
CA ILE A 254 -8.31 1.35 -7.43
C ILE A 254 -7.96 0.15 -6.53
N VAL A 255 -6.71 -0.28 -6.53
CA VAL A 255 -6.21 -1.29 -5.58
C VAL A 255 -5.04 -0.72 -4.77
N PHE A 256 -5.26 -0.58 -3.47
CA PHE A 256 -4.22 -0.19 -2.53
C PHE A 256 -3.36 -1.40 -2.15
N ASN A 257 -2.06 -1.18 -1.99
CA ASN A 257 -1.12 -2.17 -1.49
C ASN A 257 -0.31 -1.65 -0.30
N PRO A 258 -0.96 -1.59 0.89
CA PRO A 258 -0.28 -1.25 2.12
C PRO A 258 0.72 -2.34 2.49
N SER A 259 1.98 -1.94 2.70
CA SER A 259 3.09 -2.85 2.94
C SER A 259 4.00 -2.34 4.04
N ALA A 260 4.74 -3.26 4.65
CA ALA A 260 5.98 -2.99 5.36
C ALA A 260 7.03 -3.96 4.83
N THR A 261 8.08 -3.46 4.20
CA THR A 261 9.16 -4.29 3.68
C THR A 261 10.49 -3.54 3.62
N VAL A 262 11.59 -4.27 3.76
CA VAL A 262 12.94 -3.69 4.00
C VAL A 262 13.86 -3.77 2.79
N ALA A 263 14.85 -2.88 2.77
CA ALA A 263 15.91 -2.83 1.78
C ALA A 263 16.77 -4.10 1.85
N GLY A 264 17.49 -4.41 0.78
CA GLY A 264 18.32 -5.63 0.67
C GLY A 264 17.54 -6.94 0.47
N LEU A 265 16.28 -7.02 0.90
CA LEU A 265 15.42 -8.19 0.67
C LEU A 265 14.57 -8.04 -0.60
N SER A 266 13.84 -6.93 -0.74
CA SER A 266 12.72 -6.85 -1.71
C SER A 266 12.64 -5.57 -2.53
N GLU A 267 13.51 -4.59 -2.28
CA GLU A 267 13.41 -3.25 -2.90
C GLU A 267 13.45 -3.29 -4.43
N HIS A 268 14.25 -4.19 -5.00
CA HIS A 268 14.34 -4.38 -6.46
C HIS A 268 13.04 -4.91 -7.11
N LEU A 269 12.13 -5.49 -6.33
CA LEU A 269 10.82 -5.95 -6.79
C LEU A 269 9.76 -4.83 -6.74
N TRP A 270 9.97 -3.83 -5.87
CA TRP A 270 8.96 -2.83 -5.52
C TRP A 270 8.41 -2.05 -6.71
N ALA A 271 9.29 -1.67 -7.64
CA ALA A 271 8.91 -0.91 -8.83
C ALA A 271 8.27 -1.75 -9.94
N VAL A 272 8.20 -3.07 -9.76
CA VAL A 272 7.74 -4.05 -10.76
C VAL A 272 6.35 -4.55 -10.44
N GLU A 273 6.10 -5.05 -9.23
CA GLU A 273 4.94 -5.90 -8.94
C GLU A 273 3.61 -5.16 -9.00
N ALA A 274 3.46 -4.07 -8.22
CA ALA A 274 2.25 -3.25 -8.24
C ALA A 274 2.07 -2.58 -9.62
N ARG A 275 3.17 -2.15 -10.25
CA ARG A 275 3.12 -1.60 -11.61
C ARG A 275 2.57 -2.61 -12.62
N ASN A 276 3.05 -3.86 -12.57
CA ASN A 276 2.58 -4.94 -13.42
C ASN A 276 1.09 -5.24 -13.15
N ALA A 277 0.67 -5.23 -11.88
CA ALA A 277 -0.72 -5.44 -11.51
C ALA A 277 -1.66 -4.38 -12.11
N ALA A 278 -1.28 -3.11 -12.10
CA ALA A 278 -2.05 -2.03 -12.75
C ALA A 278 -2.21 -2.28 -14.25
N ILE A 279 -1.12 -2.68 -14.93
CA ILE A 279 -1.10 -2.95 -16.37
C ILE A 279 -1.98 -4.17 -16.70
N ALA A 280 -1.72 -5.32 -16.06
CA ALA A 280 -2.35 -6.59 -16.37
C ALA A 280 -3.87 -6.58 -16.15
N ASN A 281 -4.34 -5.76 -15.22
CA ASN A 281 -5.75 -5.71 -14.83
C ASN A 281 -6.46 -4.40 -15.22
N SER A 282 -5.73 -3.45 -15.79
CA SER A 282 -6.25 -2.16 -16.24
C SER A 282 -7.03 -1.39 -15.16
N TYR A 283 -6.44 -1.27 -13.98
CA TYR A 283 -6.92 -0.45 -12.86
C TYR A 283 -5.74 0.34 -12.24
N PHE A 284 -6.03 1.29 -11.34
CA PHE A 284 -4.97 2.03 -10.63
C PHE A 284 -4.42 1.24 -9.45
N THR A 285 -3.09 1.23 -9.26
CA THR A 285 -2.47 0.70 -8.04
C THR A 285 -1.79 1.78 -7.23
N PHE A 286 -1.90 1.68 -5.91
CA PHE A 286 -1.17 2.54 -4.98
C PHE A 286 -0.34 1.67 -4.03
N ALA A 287 0.97 1.63 -4.26
CA ALA A 287 1.91 0.89 -3.42
C ALA A 287 2.40 1.81 -2.30
N ILE A 288 2.27 1.36 -1.05
CA ILE A 288 2.58 2.15 0.14
C ILE A 288 3.50 1.34 1.03
N ASN A 289 4.69 1.84 1.34
CA ASN A 289 5.61 1.16 2.25
C ASN A 289 5.91 2.03 3.46
N ARG A 290 6.18 1.37 4.59
CA ARG A 290 6.74 1.98 5.79
C ARG A 290 8.10 2.65 5.52
N VAL A 291 8.48 3.60 6.38
CA VAL A 291 9.82 4.22 6.37
C VAL A 291 10.55 4.09 7.71
N GLY A 292 11.88 4.08 7.64
CA GLY A 292 12.78 4.14 8.80
C GLY A 292 13.26 2.77 9.28
N THR A 293 13.96 2.76 10.41
CA THR A 293 14.44 1.54 11.09
C THR A 293 13.88 1.54 12.50
N GLU A 294 13.40 0.39 12.95
CA GLU A 294 12.78 0.20 14.25
C GLU A 294 13.69 -0.67 15.12
N SER A 295 13.99 -0.25 16.34
CA SER A 295 14.81 -1.05 17.28
C SER A 295 13.92 -1.61 18.38
N PHE A 296 14.11 -2.87 18.78
CA PHE A 296 13.30 -3.60 19.74
C PHE A 296 14.03 -3.86 21.07
N PRO A 297 13.32 -4.07 22.20
CA PRO A 297 13.97 -4.22 23.51
C PRO A 297 14.90 -5.44 23.60
N ASN A 298 14.47 -6.57 23.03
CA ASN A 298 15.17 -7.85 23.06
C ASN A 298 15.82 -8.16 21.71
N GLU A 299 16.90 -8.93 21.75
CA GLU A 299 17.55 -9.40 20.53
C GLU A 299 16.72 -10.50 19.85
N PHE A 300 16.71 -10.50 18.52
CA PHE A 300 16.12 -11.55 17.69
C PHE A 300 17.09 -11.93 16.55
N THR A 301 16.76 -12.99 15.82
CA THR A 301 17.56 -13.47 14.68
C THR A 301 16.69 -13.58 13.43
N SER A 302 17.27 -13.30 12.26
CA SER A 302 16.57 -13.30 10.97
C SER A 302 16.56 -14.65 10.27
N GLY A 303 17.17 -15.68 10.85
CA GLY A 303 17.29 -17.01 10.24
C GLY A 303 18.30 -17.11 9.10
N ASP A 304 19.24 -16.17 8.99
CA ASP A 304 20.27 -16.09 7.95
C ASP A 304 21.68 -16.47 8.45
N GLY A 305 21.79 -16.97 9.68
CA GLY A 305 23.06 -17.35 10.32
C GLY A 305 23.88 -16.18 10.87
N LYS A 306 23.40 -14.93 10.78
CA LYS A 306 24.05 -13.78 11.40
C LYS A 306 23.76 -13.68 12.91
N PRO A 307 24.56 -12.89 13.66
CA PRO A 307 24.31 -12.66 15.08
C PRO A 307 22.93 -12.07 15.37
N ALA A 308 22.46 -12.31 16.60
CA ALA A 308 21.26 -11.67 17.10
C ALA A 308 21.45 -10.14 17.16
N HIS A 309 20.36 -9.42 16.96
CA HIS A 309 20.35 -7.96 16.88
C HIS A 309 18.99 -7.40 17.30
N LYS A 310 18.89 -6.08 17.44
CA LYS A 310 17.67 -5.39 17.88
C LYS A 310 17.01 -4.55 16.81
N GLU A 311 17.72 -4.23 15.73
CA GLU A 311 17.23 -3.33 14.67
C GLU A 311 16.54 -4.09 13.56
N PHE A 312 15.38 -3.60 13.13
CA PHE A 312 14.66 -4.09 11.97
C PHE A 312 14.43 -2.94 10.98
N GLY A 313 14.97 -3.11 9.77
CA GLY A 313 15.00 -2.07 8.76
C GLY A 313 16.13 -2.31 7.75
N HIS A 314 16.39 -1.37 6.86
CA HIS A 314 15.69 -0.10 6.67
C HIS A 314 14.40 -0.28 5.84
N PHE A 315 13.25 0.15 6.36
CA PHE A 315 12.01 0.26 5.57
C PHE A 315 12.15 1.44 4.60
N TYR A 316 12.05 1.17 3.29
CA TYR A 316 12.53 2.07 2.25
C TYR A 316 11.45 2.96 1.62
N GLY A 317 10.26 3.10 2.22
CA GLY A 317 9.20 3.99 1.71
C GLY A 317 8.95 3.81 0.22
N SER A 318 9.28 4.82 -0.57
CA SER A 318 9.15 4.76 -2.03
C SER A 318 7.72 4.50 -2.48
N SER A 319 6.73 5.04 -1.75
CA SER A 319 5.32 4.89 -2.11
C SER A 319 5.02 5.58 -3.44
N TYR A 320 4.19 4.98 -4.28
CA TYR A 320 3.89 5.47 -5.63
C TYR A 320 2.51 5.03 -6.14
N CYS A 321 2.03 5.72 -7.17
CA CYS A 321 0.82 5.37 -7.91
C CYS A 321 1.18 4.90 -9.33
N THR A 322 0.50 3.85 -9.82
CA THR A 322 0.54 3.44 -11.23
C THR A 322 -0.87 3.45 -11.82
N ALA A 323 -0.99 4.00 -13.02
CA ALA A 323 -2.20 4.00 -13.82
C ALA A 323 -2.37 2.73 -14.67
N PRO A 324 -3.62 2.45 -15.10
CA PRO A 324 -3.93 1.35 -16.01
C PRO A 324 -3.08 1.30 -17.28
N ASP A 325 -2.66 2.45 -17.80
CA ASP A 325 -1.86 2.56 -19.03
C ASP A 325 -0.37 2.25 -18.84
N GLY A 326 0.04 1.90 -17.62
CA GLY A 326 1.42 1.60 -17.24
C GLY A 326 2.25 2.81 -16.85
N ALA A 327 1.70 4.02 -16.95
CA ALA A 327 2.34 5.23 -16.47
C ALA A 327 2.31 5.28 -14.93
N ARG A 328 3.34 5.82 -14.29
CA ARG A 328 3.40 5.92 -12.81
C ARG A 328 3.99 7.23 -12.32
N THR A 329 3.72 7.56 -11.07
CA THR A 329 4.38 8.69 -10.39
C THR A 329 5.84 8.35 -10.07
N PRO A 330 6.68 9.37 -9.86
CA PRO A 330 7.85 9.27 -8.99
C PRO A 330 7.49 8.65 -7.64
N SER A 331 8.48 8.09 -6.97
CA SER A 331 8.28 7.53 -5.63
C SER A 331 8.50 8.62 -4.57
N LEU A 332 7.77 8.54 -3.46
CA LEU A 332 8.14 9.31 -2.26
C LEU A 332 9.52 8.89 -1.76
N SER A 333 10.07 9.67 -0.82
CA SER A 333 11.34 9.44 -0.16
C SER A 333 11.49 8.03 0.40
N ARG A 334 12.72 7.53 0.42
CA ARG A 334 13.08 6.28 1.08
C ARG A 334 13.18 6.40 2.59
N VAL A 335 13.30 7.62 3.11
CA VAL A 335 13.73 7.87 4.49
C VAL A 335 12.86 8.88 5.24
N LYS A 336 11.87 9.48 4.58
CA LYS A 336 11.00 10.51 5.19
C LYS A 336 9.55 10.05 5.21
N ASP A 337 8.86 10.43 6.27
CA ASP A 337 7.40 10.40 6.29
C ASP A 337 6.87 11.25 5.11
N GLY A 338 5.72 10.91 4.55
CA GLY A 338 5.21 11.64 3.40
C GLY A 338 3.80 11.31 2.97
N LEU A 339 3.24 12.24 2.21
CA LEU A 339 1.92 12.21 1.59
C LEU A 339 2.06 12.33 0.08
N LEU A 340 1.59 11.31 -0.64
CA LEU A 340 1.48 11.33 -2.10
C LEU A 340 0.01 11.52 -2.46
N ILE A 341 -0.28 12.54 -3.25
CA ILE A 341 -1.60 12.83 -3.80
C ILE A 341 -1.58 12.52 -5.29
N SER A 342 -2.58 11.80 -5.78
CA SER A 342 -2.78 11.55 -7.20
C SER A 342 -4.19 11.92 -7.60
N GLN A 343 -4.32 12.86 -8.54
CA GLN A 343 -5.58 13.13 -9.22
C GLN A 343 -5.71 12.18 -10.40
N ILE A 344 -6.78 11.37 -10.40
CA ILE A 344 -7.01 10.33 -11.39
C ILE A 344 -8.42 10.47 -11.97
N ASP A 345 -8.61 10.10 -13.23
CA ASP A 345 -9.93 9.86 -13.81
C ASP A 345 -10.18 8.35 -13.90
N LEU A 346 -11.19 7.87 -13.18
CA LEU A 346 -11.52 6.44 -13.18
C LEU A 346 -11.97 5.91 -14.54
N ASN A 347 -12.38 6.80 -15.47
CA ASN A 347 -12.69 6.39 -16.84
C ASN A 347 -11.47 5.80 -17.58
N LEU A 348 -10.23 6.13 -17.17
CA LEU A 348 -9.02 5.56 -17.77
C LEU A 348 -9.00 4.03 -17.70
N CYS A 349 -9.54 3.44 -16.63
CA CYS A 349 -9.62 1.98 -16.49
C CYS A 349 -10.35 1.34 -17.67
N ARG A 350 -11.49 1.91 -18.09
CA ARG A 350 -12.27 1.42 -19.22
C ARG A 350 -11.54 1.66 -20.54
N GLN A 351 -11.04 2.88 -20.75
CA GLN A 351 -10.32 3.23 -21.98
C GLN A 351 -9.15 2.28 -22.26
N ILE A 352 -8.41 1.89 -21.22
CA ILE A 352 -7.29 0.96 -21.34
C ILE A 352 -7.76 -0.48 -21.55
N LYS A 353 -8.83 -0.92 -20.88
CA LYS A 353 -9.45 -2.24 -21.15
C LYS A 353 -9.84 -2.38 -22.61
N ASP A 354 -10.48 -1.35 -23.19
CA ASP A 354 -10.92 -1.37 -24.59
C ASP A 354 -9.74 -1.29 -25.57
N LYS A 355 -8.72 -0.46 -25.25
CA LYS A 355 -7.54 -0.29 -26.11
C LYS A 355 -6.69 -1.55 -26.21
N TRP A 356 -6.43 -2.21 -25.08
CA TRP A 356 -5.49 -3.34 -25.01
C TRP A 356 -6.18 -4.71 -25.04
N GLY A 357 -7.44 -4.79 -24.64
CA GLY A 357 -8.20 -6.04 -24.68
C GLY A 357 -7.69 -7.13 -23.73
N PHE A 358 -6.95 -6.78 -22.67
CA PHE A 358 -6.43 -7.78 -21.72
C PHE A 358 -7.57 -8.57 -21.08
N THR A 359 -8.58 -7.88 -20.55
CA THR A 359 -9.76 -8.55 -19.94
C THR A 359 -10.56 -9.37 -20.95
N MET A 360 -10.61 -8.94 -22.21
CA MET A 360 -11.27 -9.68 -23.30
C MET A 360 -10.55 -10.99 -23.64
N THR A 361 -9.21 -11.04 -23.49
CA THR A 361 -8.38 -12.18 -23.88
C THR A 361 -7.88 -13.03 -22.70
N GLN A 362 -8.41 -12.81 -21.50
CA GLN A 362 -7.96 -13.45 -20.25
C GLN A 362 -8.15 -14.97 -20.20
N ARG A 363 -9.12 -15.54 -20.92
CA ARG A 363 -9.43 -16.99 -20.91
C ARG A 363 -9.55 -17.59 -19.50
N LEU A 364 -10.32 -16.92 -18.63
CA LEU A 364 -10.48 -17.31 -17.24
C LEU A 364 -11.01 -18.74 -17.06
N ASP A 365 -11.85 -19.20 -18.00
CA ASP A 365 -12.34 -20.59 -18.07
C ASP A 365 -11.19 -21.60 -18.19
N LEU A 366 -10.26 -21.37 -19.12
CA LEU A 366 -9.09 -22.22 -19.31
C LEU A 366 -8.21 -22.25 -18.04
N TYR A 367 -7.95 -21.09 -17.45
CA TYR A 367 -7.10 -20.99 -16.26
C TYR A 367 -7.78 -21.62 -15.04
N ALA A 368 -9.09 -21.45 -14.87
CA ALA A 368 -9.86 -22.09 -13.80
C ALA A 368 -9.77 -23.62 -13.90
N ASP A 369 -10.00 -24.19 -15.07
CA ASP A 369 -9.85 -25.64 -15.30
C ASP A 369 -8.41 -26.12 -15.07
N SER A 370 -7.43 -25.35 -15.52
CA SER A 370 -6.01 -25.69 -15.38
C SER A 370 -5.57 -25.68 -13.91
N LEU A 371 -5.95 -24.65 -13.15
CA LEU A 371 -5.67 -24.55 -11.72
C LEU A 371 -6.41 -25.64 -10.95
N ASN A 372 -7.67 -25.93 -11.29
CA ASN A 372 -8.43 -27.01 -10.68
C ASN A 372 -7.79 -28.39 -10.90
N LYS A 373 -7.15 -28.62 -12.06
CA LYS A 373 -6.34 -29.83 -12.28
C LYS A 373 -5.05 -29.81 -11.45
N ALA A 374 -4.36 -28.67 -11.42
CA ALA A 374 -3.06 -28.53 -10.75
C ALA A 374 -3.10 -28.73 -9.22
N VAL A 375 -4.23 -28.46 -8.58
CA VAL A 375 -4.40 -28.62 -7.12
C VAL A 375 -4.77 -30.05 -6.69
N LYS A 376 -5.00 -30.97 -7.63
CA LYS A 376 -5.36 -32.37 -7.29
C LYS A 376 -4.13 -33.17 -6.87
N HIS A 377 -4.32 -34.13 -5.97
CA HIS A 377 -3.24 -34.97 -5.44
C HIS A 377 -2.53 -35.82 -6.51
N ASP A 378 -3.23 -36.18 -7.58
CA ASP A 378 -2.75 -37.00 -8.69
C ASP A 378 -2.28 -36.15 -9.89
N PHE A 379 -2.11 -34.84 -9.71
CA PHE A 379 -1.67 -33.96 -10.79
C PHE A 379 -0.30 -34.36 -11.33
N VAL A 380 -0.25 -34.62 -12.64
CA VAL A 380 0.97 -34.79 -13.39
C VAL A 380 1.22 -33.52 -14.20
N PRO A 381 2.35 -32.82 -14.02
CA PRO A 381 2.69 -31.65 -14.82
C PRO A 381 2.70 -31.97 -16.32
N GLN A 382 2.20 -31.04 -17.14
CA GLN A 382 2.17 -31.18 -18.59
C GLN A 382 3.57 -30.98 -19.19
N VAL A 383 4.44 -31.99 -19.07
CA VAL A 383 5.82 -32.00 -19.58
C VAL A 383 5.91 -32.94 -20.78
N VAL A 384 6.43 -32.44 -21.89
CA VAL A 384 6.69 -33.23 -23.12
C VAL A 384 8.17 -33.62 -23.16
N SER A 385 8.47 -34.91 -23.22
CA SER A 385 9.84 -35.44 -23.31
C SER A 385 10.17 -35.99 -24.70
N ASN A 386 11.46 -35.99 -25.05
CA ASN A 386 11.98 -36.64 -26.26
C ASN A 386 11.96 -38.17 -26.04
N ASN A 387 10.85 -38.84 -26.36
CA ASN A 387 10.89 -40.27 -26.60
C ASN A 387 11.38 -40.56 -28.02
#